data_AF-A0A3D5L2I2-F1
#
_entry.id   AF-A0A3D5L2I2-F1
#
_cell.length_a   1.000
_cell.length_b   1.000
_cell.length_c   1.000
_cell.angle_alpha   90.00
_cell.angle_beta   90.00
_cell.angle_gamma   90.00
#
_symmetry.space_group_name_H-M   'P 1'
#
loop_
_entity.id
_entity.type
_entity.pdbx_description
1 polymer ?
#
loop_
_entity_poly.entity_id
_entity_poly.type
_entity_poly.pdbx_seq_one_letter_code
_entity_poly.pdbx_strand_id
1 'polypeptide(L)'
;MGERKKNIMTDYEMNTKAKMIEETFSYDTYEVTRLEVFAHTRAAQITIRPEGISFNQACINSFEDTTHIQILVSQDQKRIAIRKSEEGDKDAIRWCTAKSKTKLITGRKFSEMVYELMGWDAGSRYKAVGYKISYQGEELFVFELSEAEMYKLPPKRTKEEKEQMEKAMTPEQIAAQKREEARESRIAYSPEQFNGHFGVPESDHQDKVQLQSFAGYTSGADL
;
A
#
# COMPACT_ATOMS: atom_id res chain seq x y z
N MET A 1 34.11 24.00 26.98
CA MET A 1 34.32 22.95 25.97
C MET A 1 34.31 21.61 26.68
N GLY A 2 33.23 20.84 26.54
CA GLY A 2 33.17 19.47 27.05
C GLY A 2 33.02 18.53 25.86
N GLU A 3 34.07 17.77 25.54
CA GLU A 3 34.03 16.76 24.49
C GLU A 3 33.08 15.63 24.91
N ARG A 4 32.00 15.41 24.14
CA ARG A 4 31.22 14.18 24.24
C ARG A 4 32.07 13.02 23.71
N LYS A 5 32.67 12.24 24.60
CA LYS A 5 33.23 10.93 24.24
C LYS A 5 32.08 10.06 23.74
N LYS A 6 32.10 9.71 22.44
CA LYS A 6 31.22 8.67 21.91
C LYS A 6 31.68 7.35 22.50
N ASN A 7 30.83 6.72 23.31
CA ASN A 7 31.10 5.39 23.84
C ASN A 7 30.91 4.39 22.70
N ILE A 8 32.00 4.04 22.02
CA ILE A 8 32.00 3.07 20.92
C ILE A 8 32.42 1.73 21.54
N MET A 9 31.52 0.76 21.45
CA MET A 9 31.75 -0.60 21.95
C MET A 9 32.91 -1.25 21.18
N THR A 10 33.81 -1.93 21.88
CA THR A 10 35.00 -2.55 21.30
C THR A 10 34.65 -3.83 20.53
N ASP A 11 35.52 -4.24 19.60
CA ASP A 11 35.33 -5.47 18.80
C ASP A 11 35.19 -6.73 19.68
N TYR A 12 35.88 -6.76 20.82
CA TYR A 12 35.77 -7.86 21.79
C TYR A 12 34.39 -7.90 22.47
N GLU A 13 33.86 -6.76 22.87
CA GLU A 13 32.52 -6.65 23.46
C GLU A 13 31.43 -6.97 22.43
N MET A 14 31.59 -6.52 21.18
CA MET A 14 30.70 -6.87 20.07
C MET A 14 30.69 -8.38 19.81
N ASN A 15 31.86 -9.02 19.77
CA ASN A 15 31.99 -10.45 19.52
C ASN A 15 31.44 -11.31 20.67
N THR A 16 31.65 -10.88 21.92
CA THR A 16 31.09 -11.57 23.09
C THR A 16 29.57 -11.50 23.10
N LYS A 17 29.01 -10.32 22.80
CA LYS A 17 27.55 -10.14 22.72
C LYS A 17 26.95 -10.95 21.57
N ALA A 18 27.61 -11.01 20.41
CA ALA A 18 27.15 -11.82 19.28
C ALA A 18 27.06 -13.30 19.64
N LYS A 19 28.08 -13.84 20.31
CA LYS A 19 28.10 -15.24 20.75
C LYS A 19 26.99 -15.56 21.76
N MET A 20 26.74 -14.67 22.73
CA MET A 20 25.63 -14.84 23.67
C MET A 20 24.26 -14.82 22.98
N ILE A 21 24.09 -13.97 21.97
CA ILE A 21 22.85 -13.93 21.17
C ILE A 21 22.71 -15.25 20.40
N GLU A 22 23.75 -15.75 19.76
CA GLU A 22 23.74 -17.01 19.02
C GLU A 22 23.37 -18.20 19.93
N GLU A 23 23.94 -18.28 21.13
CA GLU A 23 23.64 -19.34 22.10
C GLU A 23 22.20 -19.30 22.66
N THR A 24 21.55 -18.13 22.64
CA THR A 24 20.19 -17.91 23.17
C THR A 24 19.14 -17.67 22.09
N PHE A 25 19.52 -17.75 20.81
CA PHE A 25 18.64 -17.44 19.70
C PHE A 25 17.59 -18.55 19.52
N SER A 26 16.31 -18.15 19.52
CA SER A 26 15.19 -18.95 19.05
C SER A 26 14.23 -18.05 18.29
N TYR A 27 13.64 -18.56 17.21
CA TYR A 27 12.61 -17.85 16.44
C TYR A 27 11.28 -17.69 17.20
N ASP A 28 11.05 -18.46 18.27
CA ASP A 28 9.75 -18.52 18.97
C ASP A 28 9.30 -17.18 19.57
N THR A 29 10.24 -16.28 19.86
CA THR A 29 9.97 -14.95 20.43
C THR A 29 10.09 -13.82 19.40
N TYR A 30 10.30 -14.15 18.12
CA TYR A 30 10.45 -13.18 17.05
C TYR A 30 9.20 -13.14 16.19
N GLU A 31 8.85 -11.93 15.76
CA GLU A 31 7.77 -11.68 14.82
C GLU A 31 8.37 -11.32 13.46
N VAL A 32 7.80 -11.88 12.40
CA VAL A 32 8.08 -11.42 11.05
C VAL A 32 7.40 -10.08 10.91
N THR A 33 8.22 -9.03 10.86
CA THR A 33 7.72 -7.69 10.59
C THR A 33 7.04 -7.67 9.24
N ARG A 34 5.77 -7.25 9.24
CA ARG A 34 5.02 -7.09 7.99
C ARG A 34 5.71 -6.07 7.10
N LEU A 35 5.94 -6.39 5.83
CA LEU A 35 6.56 -5.45 4.89
C LEU A 35 5.79 -4.13 4.88
N GLU A 36 4.47 -4.23 5.09
CA GLU A 36 3.46 -3.19 5.25
C GLU A 36 3.89 -2.04 6.19
N VAL A 37 4.67 -2.31 7.24
CA VAL A 37 5.09 -1.28 8.20
C VAL A 37 6.30 -0.44 7.72
N PHE A 38 6.95 -0.81 6.62
CA PHE A 38 8.07 -0.09 6.04
C PHE A 38 7.64 0.80 4.87
N ALA A 39 8.44 1.81 4.54
CA ALA A 39 8.14 2.73 3.45
C ALA A 39 8.17 2.02 2.07
N HIS A 40 6.99 1.72 1.51
CA HIS A 40 6.74 1.02 0.22
C HIS A 40 7.13 1.77 -1.05
N THR A 41 8.11 2.67 -0.99
CA THR A 41 8.45 3.56 -2.12
C THR A 41 8.80 2.82 -3.42
N ARG A 42 9.18 1.53 -3.34
CA ARG A 42 9.53 0.68 -4.49
C ARG A 42 8.50 -0.40 -4.82
N ALA A 43 7.51 -0.64 -3.98
CA ALA A 43 6.48 -1.64 -4.26
C ALA A 43 5.44 -1.05 -5.22
N ALA A 44 4.83 -1.87 -6.07
CA ALA A 44 3.67 -1.44 -6.86
C ALA A 44 2.52 -1.10 -5.90
N GLN A 45 1.83 0.03 -6.12
CA GLN A 45 0.71 0.43 -5.27
C GLN A 45 -0.45 0.99 -6.08
N ILE A 46 -1.66 0.61 -5.69
CA ILE A 46 -2.89 1.26 -6.11
C ILE A 46 -3.34 2.22 -5.01
N THR A 47 -3.77 3.42 -5.39
CA THR A 47 -4.49 4.35 -4.51
C THR A 47 -5.91 4.47 -5.02
N ILE A 48 -6.89 4.25 -4.15
CA ILE A 48 -8.32 4.28 -4.45
C ILE A 48 -8.94 5.46 -3.71
N ARG A 49 -9.56 6.36 -4.46
CA ARG A 49 -10.20 7.60 -3.99
C ARG A 49 -11.67 7.60 -4.40
N PRO A 50 -12.52 8.44 -3.79
CA PRO A 50 -13.92 8.53 -4.20
C PRO A 50 -14.11 8.87 -5.69
N GLU A 51 -13.18 9.65 -6.27
CA GLU A 51 -13.25 10.04 -7.68
C GLU A 51 -12.68 9.02 -8.68
N GLY A 52 -11.93 8.01 -8.22
CA GLY A 52 -11.18 7.13 -9.11
C GLY A 52 -9.95 6.49 -8.47
N ILE A 53 -9.10 5.90 -9.31
CA ILE A 53 -7.90 5.17 -8.88
C ILE A 53 -6.64 5.71 -9.55
N SER A 54 -5.48 5.44 -8.94
CA SER A 54 -4.17 5.76 -9.53
C SER A 54 -3.11 4.75 -9.09
N PHE A 55 -2.13 4.51 -9.96
CA PHE A 55 -1.02 3.60 -9.67
C PHE A 55 0.27 4.37 -9.47
N ASN A 56 1.09 4.00 -8.50
CA ASN A 56 2.37 4.67 -8.28
C ASN A 56 3.37 4.41 -9.44
N GLN A 57 4.47 5.15 -9.44
CA GLN A 57 5.47 5.04 -10.51
C GLN A 57 6.12 3.66 -10.59
N ALA A 58 6.33 3.00 -9.44
CA ALA A 58 6.90 1.66 -9.39
C ALA A 58 6.01 0.63 -10.12
N CYS A 59 4.69 0.73 -9.95
CA CYS A 59 3.73 -0.12 -10.67
C CYS A 59 3.78 0.13 -12.18
N ILE A 60 3.82 1.39 -12.62
CA ILE A 60 3.86 1.74 -14.04
C ILE A 60 5.15 1.25 -14.70
N ASN A 61 6.29 1.49 -14.04
CA ASN A 61 7.60 1.07 -14.55
C ASN A 61 7.74 -0.45 -14.66
N SER A 62 6.97 -1.21 -13.86
CA SER A 62 7.01 -2.67 -13.88
C SER A 62 6.27 -3.29 -15.08
N PHE A 63 5.40 -2.53 -15.74
CA PHE A 63 4.75 -2.87 -17.01
C PHE A 63 5.38 -2.04 -18.13
N GLU A 64 6.63 -2.34 -18.43
CA GLU A 64 7.42 -1.72 -19.49
C GLU A 64 6.62 -1.71 -20.82
N ASP A 65 6.69 -0.56 -21.50
CA ASP A 65 6.11 -0.28 -22.83
C ASP A 65 4.58 -0.38 -22.95
N THR A 66 3.85 -0.36 -21.83
CA THR A 66 2.38 -0.44 -21.84
C THR A 66 1.71 0.83 -21.34
N THR A 67 0.85 1.42 -22.17
CA THR A 67 0.05 2.62 -21.80
C THR A 67 -1.41 2.33 -21.48
N HIS A 68 -1.86 1.11 -21.74
CA HIS A 68 -3.23 0.66 -21.49
C HIS A 68 -3.22 -0.63 -20.65
N ILE A 69 -4.20 -0.75 -19.75
CA ILE A 69 -4.38 -1.93 -18.92
C ILE A 69 -5.84 -2.34 -18.95
N GLN A 70 -6.10 -3.59 -18.57
CA GLN A 70 -7.40 -4.03 -18.12
C GLN A 70 -7.41 -4.16 -16.61
N ILE A 71 -8.55 -3.87 -15.99
CA ILE A 71 -8.77 -3.98 -14.54
C ILE A 71 -9.77 -5.11 -14.30
N LEU A 72 -9.39 -6.05 -13.43
CA LEU A 72 -10.20 -7.18 -13.02
C LEU A 72 -10.50 -7.05 -11.52
N VAL A 73 -11.70 -7.43 -11.09
CA VAL A 73 -12.12 -7.36 -9.68
C VAL A 73 -12.63 -8.72 -9.24
N SER A 74 -12.08 -9.24 -8.14
CA SER A 74 -12.66 -10.35 -7.40
C SER A 74 -13.35 -9.79 -6.16
N GLN A 75 -14.68 -9.88 -6.10
CA GLN A 75 -15.46 -9.40 -4.96
C GLN A 75 -15.25 -10.30 -3.73
N ASP A 76 -15.27 -11.62 -3.94
CA ASP A 76 -15.12 -12.62 -2.87
C ASP A 76 -13.74 -12.55 -2.21
N GLN A 77 -12.67 -12.46 -3.02
CA GLN A 77 -11.32 -12.34 -2.50
C GLN A 77 -10.94 -10.90 -2.13
N LYS A 78 -11.81 -9.92 -2.40
CA LYS A 78 -11.55 -8.49 -2.20
C LYS A 78 -10.22 -8.07 -2.84
N ARG A 79 -10.05 -8.40 -4.13
CA ARG A 79 -8.82 -8.13 -4.89
C ARG A 79 -9.11 -7.37 -6.16
N ILE A 80 -8.16 -6.51 -6.53
CA ILE A 80 -8.08 -5.92 -7.86
C ILE A 80 -6.85 -6.50 -8.54
N ALA A 81 -7.01 -6.98 -9.78
CA ALA A 81 -5.88 -7.33 -10.62
C ALA A 81 -5.80 -6.40 -11.83
N ILE A 82 -4.59 -6.17 -12.33
CA ILE A 82 -4.35 -5.50 -13.60
C ILE A 82 -3.46 -6.37 -14.48
N ARG A 83 -3.66 -6.24 -15.79
CA ARG A 83 -2.80 -6.83 -16.81
C ARG A 83 -2.59 -5.86 -17.96
N LYS A 84 -1.52 -6.07 -18.73
CA LYS A 84 -1.22 -5.28 -19.93
C LYS A 84 -2.35 -5.44 -20.96
N SER A 85 -2.63 -4.38 -21.71
CA SER A 85 -3.53 -4.40 -22.86
C SER A 85 -3.10 -3.39 -23.92
N GLU A 86 -3.66 -3.50 -25.11
CA GLU A 86 -3.49 -2.55 -26.21
C GLU A 86 -4.62 -1.50 -26.23
N GLU A 87 -4.42 -0.38 -26.93
CA GLU A 87 -5.42 0.69 -27.05
C GLU A 87 -6.72 0.21 -27.73
N GLY A 88 -6.62 -0.76 -28.64
CA GLY A 88 -7.75 -1.33 -29.37
C GLY A 88 -8.48 -2.45 -28.62
N ASP A 89 -7.95 -2.92 -27.50
CA ASP A 89 -8.59 -4.00 -26.75
C ASP A 89 -9.88 -3.53 -26.11
N LYS A 90 -10.86 -4.44 -26.04
CA LYS A 90 -12.10 -4.18 -25.32
C LYS A 90 -11.79 -3.86 -23.85
N ASP A 91 -12.45 -2.82 -23.33
CA ASP A 91 -12.31 -2.39 -21.93
C ASP A 91 -10.87 -1.97 -21.53
N ALA A 92 -10.03 -1.61 -22.52
CA ALA A 92 -8.71 -1.05 -22.28
C ALA A 92 -8.77 0.34 -21.62
N ILE A 93 -8.00 0.54 -20.56
CA ILE A 93 -7.95 1.76 -19.78
C ILE A 93 -6.56 2.36 -19.84
N ARG A 94 -6.48 3.61 -20.30
CA ARG A 94 -5.22 4.34 -20.33
C ARG A 94 -4.79 4.78 -18.92
N TRP A 95 -3.81 4.08 -18.35
CA TRP A 95 -3.32 4.33 -16.98
C TRP A 95 -2.12 5.28 -16.88
N CYS A 96 -1.38 5.48 -17.98
CA CYS A 96 -0.20 6.34 -18.03
C CYS A 96 -0.05 7.03 -19.40
N THR A 97 0.96 7.88 -19.54
CA THR A 97 1.30 8.57 -20.80
C THR A 97 2.71 8.18 -21.24
N ALA A 98 3.09 8.48 -22.49
CA ALA A 98 4.41 8.17 -23.04
C ALA A 98 5.61 8.78 -22.26
N LYS A 99 5.37 9.68 -21.29
CA LYS A 99 6.40 10.20 -20.36
C LYS A 99 6.34 9.51 -18.98
N SER A 100 5.76 8.32 -18.91
CA SER A 100 5.57 7.48 -17.72
C SER A 100 4.85 8.13 -16.53
N LYS A 101 4.16 9.27 -16.71
CA LYS A 101 3.47 9.94 -15.61
C LYS A 101 2.23 9.14 -15.16
N THR A 102 2.13 8.86 -13.87
CA THR A 102 0.89 8.39 -13.22
C THR A 102 -0.28 9.31 -13.54
N LYS A 103 -1.42 8.71 -13.89
CA LYS A 103 -2.70 9.42 -14.06
C LYS A 103 -3.70 8.95 -13.01
N LEU A 104 -4.57 9.87 -12.59
CA LEU A 104 -5.84 9.50 -11.97
C LEU A 104 -6.77 8.98 -13.07
N ILE A 105 -7.14 7.71 -12.97
CA ILE A 105 -8.19 7.10 -13.77
C ILE A 105 -9.51 7.45 -13.08
N THR A 106 -10.22 8.42 -13.64
CA THR A 106 -11.52 8.86 -13.11
C THR A 106 -12.56 7.77 -13.33
N GLY A 107 -13.26 7.40 -12.26
CA GLY A 107 -14.20 6.28 -12.29
C GLY A 107 -15.00 6.26 -11.00
N ARG A 108 -15.85 7.28 -10.83
CA ARG A 108 -16.62 7.46 -9.59
C ARG A 108 -17.48 6.24 -9.27
N LYS A 109 -18.26 5.76 -10.24
CA LYS A 109 -19.14 4.60 -10.05
C LYS A 109 -18.36 3.32 -9.68
N PHE A 110 -17.22 3.09 -10.34
CA PHE A 110 -16.32 1.99 -9.98
C PHE A 110 -15.81 2.14 -8.54
N SER A 111 -15.38 3.34 -8.16
CA SER A 111 -14.84 3.60 -6.83
C SER A 111 -15.93 3.47 -5.75
N GLU A 112 -17.14 3.97 -6.00
CA GLU A 112 -18.31 3.79 -5.13
C GLU A 112 -18.60 2.31 -4.86
N MET A 113 -18.59 1.47 -5.90
CA MET A 113 -18.77 0.01 -5.74
C MET A 113 -17.67 -0.63 -4.88
N VAL A 114 -16.41 -0.20 -5.04
CA VAL A 114 -15.30 -0.70 -4.21
C VAL A 114 -15.46 -0.24 -2.76
N TYR A 115 -15.85 1.01 -2.52
CA TYR A 115 -16.07 1.52 -1.16
C TYR A 115 -17.23 0.80 -0.47
N GLU A 116 -18.32 0.55 -1.20
CA GLU A 116 -19.46 -0.23 -0.70
C GLU A 116 -19.06 -1.68 -0.37
N LEU A 117 -18.35 -2.36 -1.28
CA LEU A 117 -17.85 -3.72 -1.08
C LEU A 117 -16.97 -3.84 0.18
N MET A 118 -16.16 -2.82 0.47
CA MET A 118 -15.21 -2.82 1.57
C MET A 118 -15.74 -2.18 2.86
N GLY A 119 -16.90 -1.52 2.83
CA GLY A 119 -17.41 -0.72 3.94
C GLY A 119 -16.51 0.48 4.27
N TRP A 120 -15.89 1.09 3.27
CA TRP A 120 -14.92 2.16 3.41
C TRP A 120 -15.54 3.56 3.52
N ASP A 121 -14.85 4.46 4.24
CA ASP A 121 -15.25 5.84 4.48
C ASP A 121 -14.90 6.75 3.28
N ALA A 122 -15.91 7.42 2.73
CA ALA A 122 -15.76 8.30 1.55
C ALA A 122 -14.97 9.60 1.82
N GLY A 123 -14.72 9.95 3.09
CA GLY A 123 -13.81 11.01 3.52
C GLY A 123 -12.35 10.56 3.56
N SER A 124 -12.05 9.33 3.15
CA SER A 124 -10.70 8.76 3.13
C SER A 124 -10.27 8.33 1.74
N ARG A 125 -8.97 8.01 1.60
CA ARG A 125 -8.40 7.31 0.46
C ARG A 125 -7.66 6.08 0.96
N TYR A 126 -7.62 5.05 0.14
CA TYR A 126 -7.06 3.75 0.52
C TYR A 126 -5.89 3.42 -0.38
N LYS A 127 -4.83 2.86 0.19
CA LYS A 127 -3.67 2.39 -0.57
C LYS A 127 -3.44 0.92 -0.33
N ALA A 128 -3.34 0.15 -1.39
CA ALA A 128 -3.01 -1.27 -1.31
C ALA A 128 -1.69 -1.53 -2.03
N VAL A 129 -0.87 -2.39 -1.45
CA VAL A 129 0.35 -2.91 -2.07
C VAL A 129 -0.04 -3.97 -3.10
N GLY A 130 0.66 -3.99 -4.23
CA GLY A 130 0.44 -4.92 -5.32
C GLY A 130 1.59 -5.92 -5.46
N TYR A 131 1.23 -7.16 -5.74
CA TYR A 131 2.14 -8.28 -5.95
C TYR A 131 2.16 -8.66 -7.43
N LYS A 132 3.36 -8.74 -8.00
CA LYS A 132 3.54 -9.21 -9.38
C LYS A 132 3.43 -10.72 -9.41
N ILE A 133 2.58 -11.26 -10.28
CA ILE A 133 2.40 -12.70 -10.48
C ILE A 133 2.44 -13.05 -11.97
N SER A 134 2.70 -14.32 -12.27
CA SER A 134 2.57 -14.88 -13.60
C SER A 134 1.45 -15.91 -13.61
N TYR A 135 0.51 -15.80 -14.55
CA TYR A 135 -0.62 -16.71 -14.67
C TYR A 135 -0.98 -16.92 -16.13
N GLN A 136 -1.07 -18.17 -16.58
CA GLN A 136 -1.40 -18.53 -17.97
C GLN A 136 -0.51 -17.83 -19.03
N GLY A 137 0.75 -17.57 -18.70
CA GLY A 137 1.69 -16.86 -19.60
C GLY A 137 1.55 -15.33 -19.60
N GLU A 138 0.62 -14.78 -18.83
CA GLU A 138 0.46 -13.33 -18.64
C GLU A 138 1.12 -12.86 -17.33
N GLU A 139 1.63 -11.63 -17.33
CA GLU A 139 2.06 -10.94 -16.11
C GLU A 139 0.93 -10.07 -15.57
N LEU A 140 0.64 -10.20 -14.27
CA LEU A 140 -0.38 -9.42 -13.58
C LEU A 140 0.20 -8.74 -12.35
N PHE A 141 -0.45 -7.65 -11.94
CA PHE A 141 -0.37 -7.16 -10.56
C PHE A 141 -1.67 -7.43 -9.85
N VAL A 142 -1.60 -8.00 -8.65
CA VAL A 142 -2.75 -8.26 -7.79
C VAL A 142 -2.62 -7.42 -6.51
N PHE A 143 -3.66 -6.65 -6.22
CA PHE A 143 -3.77 -5.77 -5.06
C PHE A 143 -4.83 -6.34 -4.11
N GLU A 144 -4.41 -6.63 -2.88
CA GLU A 144 -5.29 -7.15 -1.84
C GLU A 144 -5.91 -5.99 -1.06
N LEU A 145 -7.23 -5.80 -1.20
CA LEU A 145 -7.91 -4.62 -0.65
C LEU A 145 -8.11 -4.73 0.85
N SER A 146 -8.19 -5.94 1.42
CA SER A 146 -8.35 -6.14 2.87
C SER A 146 -7.18 -5.59 3.68
N GLU A 147 -5.99 -5.52 3.09
CA GLU A 147 -4.77 -4.99 3.71
C GLU A 147 -4.51 -3.52 3.35
N ALA A 148 -5.51 -2.82 2.79
CA ALA A 148 -5.32 -1.44 2.36
C ALA A 148 -5.20 -0.48 3.57
N GLU A 149 -4.20 0.39 3.50
CA GLU A 149 -4.00 1.46 4.48
C GLU A 149 -4.97 2.62 4.21
N MET A 150 -5.64 3.08 5.26
CA MET A 150 -6.56 4.23 5.18
C MET A 150 -5.79 5.53 5.42
N TYR A 151 -6.07 6.56 4.61
CA TYR A 151 -5.55 7.91 4.79
C TYR A 151 -6.69 8.91 4.70
N LYS A 152 -6.85 9.77 5.69
CA LYS A 152 -7.88 10.82 5.64
C LYS A 152 -7.64 11.76 4.44
N LEU A 153 -8.71 12.14 3.76
CA LEU A 153 -8.66 13.20 2.78
C LEU A 153 -8.70 14.55 3.49
N PRO A 154 -7.96 15.57 3.00
CA PRO A 154 -8.18 16.93 3.43
C PRO A 154 -9.65 17.33 3.19
N PRO A 155 -10.27 18.08 4.11
CA PRO A 155 -11.65 18.48 3.96
C PRO A 155 -11.85 19.28 2.67
N LYS A 156 -12.76 18.81 1.81
CA LYS A 156 -13.21 19.56 0.63
C LYS A 156 -14.11 20.67 1.13
N ARG A 157 -13.73 21.91 0.83
CA ARG A 157 -14.48 23.10 1.25
C ARG A 157 -15.17 23.76 0.08
N THR A 158 -16.44 24.15 0.26
CA THR A 158 -17.19 24.97 -0.69
C THR A 158 -16.60 26.38 -0.75
N LYS A 159 -17.10 27.21 -1.67
CA LYS A 159 -16.67 28.60 -1.77
C LYS A 159 -17.09 29.38 -0.53
N GLU A 160 -18.31 29.15 -0.06
CA GLU A 160 -18.88 29.79 1.12
C GLU A 160 -18.09 29.44 2.39
N GLU A 161 -17.71 28.17 2.57
CA GLU A 161 -16.90 27.72 3.72
C GLU A 161 -15.50 28.34 3.72
N LYS A 162 -14.90 28.56 2.53
CA LYS A 162 -13.62 29.26 2.42
C LYS A 162 -13.75 30.73 2.79
N GLU A 163 -14.78 31.40 2.31
CA GLU A 163 -15.06 32.81 2.65
C GLU A 163 -15.35 32.99 4.15
N GLN A 164 -16.06 32.04 4.77
CA GLN A 164 -16.30 32.04 6.22
C GLN A 164 -15.00 31.86 7.00
N MET A 165 -14.13 30.95 6.58
CA MET A 165 -12.83 30.74 7.21
C MET A 165 -11.93 31.98 7.10
N GLU A 166 -11.91 32.63 5.92
CA GLU A 166 -11.15 33.86 5.68
C GLU A 166 -11.65 35.05 6.53
N LYS A 167 -12.94 35.07 6.90
CA LYS A 167 -13.50 36.05 7.83
C LYS A 167 -13.23 35.73 9.30
N ALA A 168 -13.11 34.44 9.63
CA ALA A 168 -12.98 33.98 11.02
C ALA A 168 -11.52 33.89 11.51
N MET A 169 -10.55 33.72 10.62
CA MET A 169 -9.16 33.41 10.96
C MET A 169 -8.18 34.30 10.19
N THR A 170 -7.01 34.55 10.75
CA THR A 170 -5.94 35.26 10.04
C THR A 170 -5.34 34.39 8.94
N PRO A 171 -4.70 34.98 7.91
CA PRO A 171 -4.01 34.20 6.87
C PRO A 171 -2.97 33.21 7.42
N GLU A 172 -2.31 33.55 8.53
CA GLU A 172 -1.34 32.68 9.20
C GLU A 172 -2.01 31.48 9.87
N GLN A 173 -3.13 31.69 10.57
CA GLN A 173 -3.90 30.62 11.19
C GLN A 173 -4.48 29.66 10.14
N ILE A 174 -4.98 30.18 9.01
CA ILE A 174 -5.46 29.38 7.87
C ILE A 174 -4.32 28.54 7.29
N ALA A 175 -3.14 29.12 7.13
CA ALA A 175 -1.97 28.40 6.64
C ALA A 175 -1.53 27.30 7.63
N ALA A 176 -1.54 27.57 8.93
CA ALA A 176 -1.22 26.59 9.97
C ALA A 176 -2.21 25.42 9.96
N GLN A 177 -3.51 25.69 9.90
CA GLN A 177 -4.54 24.66 9.83
C GLN A 177 -4.39 23.79 8.57
N LYS A 178 -4.18 24.39 7.40
CA LYS A 178 -3.96 23.64 6.15
C LYS A 178 -2.71 22.75 6.22
N ARG A 179 -1.65 23.18 6.92
CA ARG A 179 -0.45 22.38 7.13
C ARG A 179 -0.73 21.17 8.02
N GLU A 180 -1.51 21.34 9.08
CA GLU A 180 -1.89 20.22 9.95
C GLU A 180 -2.80 19.23 9.22
N GLU A 181 -3.82 19.71 8.50
CA GLU A 181 -4.67 18.84 7.67
C GLU A 181 -3.86 18.07 6.61
N ALA A 182 -2.88 18.72 5.99
CA ALA A 182 -1.99 18.07 5.05
C ALA A 182 -1.10 17.02 5.74
N ARG A 183 -0.66 17.27 6.98
CA ARG A 183 0.12 16.33 7.78
C ARG A 183 -0.72 15.12 8.17
N GLU A 184 -1.91 15.32 8.72
CA GLU A 184 -2.85 14.25 9.07
C GLU A 184 -3.20 13.39 7.87
N SER A 185 -3.39 14.01 6.70
CA SER A 185 -3.69 13.28 5.47
C SER A 185 -2.56 12.32 5.03
N ARG A 186 -1.34 12.45 5.56
CA ARG A 186 -0.18 11.59 5.24
C ARG A 186 0.01 10.46 6.24
N ILE A 187 -0.74 10.46 7.34
CA ILE A 187 -0.67 9.40 8.35
C ILE A 187 -1.53 8.24 7.85
N ALA A 188 -0.91 7.06 7.78
CA ALA A 188 -1.60 5.81 7.50
C ALA A 188 -2.32 5.35 8.78
N TYR A 189 -3.60 5.05 8.66
CA TYR A 189 -4.37 4.34 9.66
C TYR A 189 -4.45 2.90 9.18
N SER A 190 -3.78 2.02 9.91
CA SER A 190 -3.86 0.58 9.67
C SER A 190 -5.03 -0.01 10.49
N PRO A 191 -5.64 -1.13 10.07
CA PRO A 191 -6.64 -1.83 10.88
C PRO A 191 -6.14 -2.09 12.32
N GLU A 192 -7.05 -2.21 13.29
CA GLU A 192 -6.71 -2.46 14.71
C GLU A 192 -5.82 -3.70 14.96
N GLN A 193 -5.62 -4.54 13.95
CA GLN A 193 -4.78 -5.75 13.96
C GLN A 193 -3.29 -5.49 14.29
N PHE A 194 -2.83 -4.23 14.27
CA PHE A 194 -1.44 -3.86 14.55
C PHE A 194 -1.20 -3.34 15.98
N ASN A 195 -2.22 -3.28 16.82
CA ASN A 195 -2.08 -2.70 18.15
C ASN A 195 -1.33 -3.66 19.10
N GLY A 196 0.00 -3.52 19.18
CA GLY A 196 0.86 -4.24 20.12
C GLY A 196 1.81 -5.27 19.52
N HIS A 197 1.82 -5.45 18.19
CA HIS A 197 2.65 -6.45 17.50
C HIS A 197 3.31 -5.86 16.24
N PHE A 198 4.56 -6.25 15.95
CA PHE A 198 5.33 -5.85 14.77
C PHE A 198 4.93 -6.64 13.52
N GLY A 199 4.27 -7.80 13.67
CA GLY A 199 3.70 -8.54 12.56
C GLY A 199 3.04 -9.86 12.94
N VAL A 200 3.41 -10.95 12.27
CA VAL A 200 2.90 -12.32 12.54
C VAL A 200 4.04 -13.13 13.18
N PRO A 201 3.79 -13.99 14.19
CA PRO A 201 4.82 -14.87 14.74
C PRO A 201 5.55 -15.66 13.64
N GLU A 202 6.88 -15.84 13.75
CA GLU A 202 7.68 -16.56 12.72
C GLU A 202 7.16 -17.98 12.48
N SER A 203 6.72 -18.68 13.52
CA SER A 203 6.10 -20.01 13.42
C SER A 203 4.91 -20.03 12.45
N ASP A 204 4.01 -19.06 12.59
CA ASP A 204 2.78 -18.96 11.79
C ASP A 204 3.08 -18.46 10.37
N HIS A 205 4.16 -17.70 10.20
CA HIS A 205 4.61 -17.23 8.89
C HIS A 205 5.14 -18.38 8.03
N GLN A 206 5.94 -19.30 8.59
CA GLN A 206 6.45 -20.47 7.87
C GLN A 206 5.31 -21.36 7.34
N ASP A 207 4.27 -21.56 8.13
CA ASP A 207 3.08 -22.32 7.74
C ASP A 207 2.29 -21.63 6.61
N LYS A 208 2.16 -20.30 6.65
CA LYS A 208 1.48 -19.51 5.59
C LYS A 208 2.25 -19.48 4.29
N VAL A 209 3.59 -19.39 4.33
CA VAL A 209 4.46 -19.51 3.14
C VAL A 209 4.36 -20.90 2.53
N GLN A 210 4.28 -21.95 3.35
CA GLN A 210 4.04 -23.31 2.88
C GLN A 210 2.65 -23.48 2.26
N LEU A 211 1.59 -22.91 2.85
CA LEU A 211 0.25 -22.94 2.27
C LEU A 211 0.15 -22.20 0.92
N GLN A 212 0.84 -21.06 0.78
CA GLN A 212 0.90 -20.33 -0.50
C GLN A 212 1.67 -21.10 -1.59
N SER A 213 2.66 -21.93 -1.21
CA SER A 213 3.36 -22.80 -2.16
C SER A 213 2.60 -24.10 -2.47
N PHE A 214 1.69 -24.55 -1.60
CA PHE A 214 0.86 -25.74 -1.83
C PHE A 214 -0.46 -25.48 -2.57
N ALA A 215 -1.05 -24.29 -2.46
CA ALA A 215 -2.31 -23.95 -3.16
C ALA A 215 -2.16 -23.79 -4.69
N GLY A 216 -0.95 -23.94 -5.23
CA GLY A 216 -0.66 -23.87 -6.67
C GLY A 216 -0.66 -25.20 -7.42
N TYR A 217 -0.81 -26.35 -6.74
CA TYR A 217 -0.76 -27.66 -7.39
C TYR A 217 -1.73 -28.67 -6.75
N THR A 218 -3.00 -28.64 -7.14
CA THR A 218 -3.83 -29.86 -7.12
C THR A 218 -4.73 -29.93 -8.36
N SER A 219 -4.26 -30.80 -9.27
CA SER A 219 -5.02 -31.69 -10.18
C SER A 219 -6.05 -31.10 -11.15
N GLY A 220 -5.66 -31.12 -12.42
CA GLY A 220 -6.54 -31.25 -13.58
C GLY A 220 -5.91 -32.16 -14.63
N ALA A 221 -5.37 -33.31 -14.20
CA ALA A 221 -5.18 -34.46 -15.06
C ALA A 221 -6.26 -35.45 -14.64
N ASP A 222 -7.28 -35.63 -15.49
CA ASP A 222 -7.82 -36.94 -15.89
C ASP A 222 -9.06 -36.74 -16.78
N LEU A 223 -8.94 -37.33 -17.98
CA LEU A 223 -9.91 -37.58 -19.08
C LEU A 223 -10.22 -36.44 -20.06
#